data_AF-A0A239A781-F1
#
_entry.id   AF-A0A239A781-F1
#
_cell.length_a   1.000
_cell.length_b   1.000
_cell.length_c   1.000
_cell.angle_alpha   90.00
_cell.angle_beta   90.00
_cell.angle_gamma   90.00
#
_symmetry.space_group_name_H-M   'P 1'
#
loop_
_entity.id
_entity.type
_entity.pdbx_description
1 polymer ?
#
loop_
_entity_poly.entity_id
_entity_poly.type
_entity_poly.pdbx_seq_one_letter_code
_entity_poly.pdbx_strand_id
1 'polypeptide(L)'
;MKYSQLDVVKAVEKFIKENGFSPTTREVCNFTNLNSTKRIHTYLNKLEELEIIKKRELFPRTIRITDKGKEMIKAYEIIGS
;
A
#
# COMPACT_ATOMS: atom_id res chain seq x y z
N MET A 1 -0.11 -2.53 -18.80
CA MET A 1 -0.06 -1.57 -17.69
C MET A 1 0.62 -2.24 -16.50
N LYS A 2 1.82 -1.80 -16.11
CA LYS A 2 2.65 -2.45 -15.09
C LYS A 2 2.38 -1.75 -13.76
N TYR A 3 1.49 -2.32 -12.94
CA TYR A 3 1.20 -1.81 -11.60
C TYR A 3 2.36 -2.18 -10.67
N SER A 4 2.84 -1.22 -9.88
CA SER A 4 4.02 -1.37 -9.04
C SER A 4 3.67 -1.47 -7.56
N GLN A 5 4.63 -1.90 -6.75
CA GLN A 5 4.48 -1.93 -5.30
C GLN A 5 4.26 -0.52 -4.72
N LEU A 6 4.86 0.50 -5.35
CA LEU A 6 4.69 1.90 -4.96
C LEU A 6 3.23 2.33 -5.09
N ASP A 7 2.56 1.94 -6.18
CA ASP A 7 1.16 2.30 -6.41
C ASP A 7 0.25 1.72 -5.31
N VAL A 8 0.57 0.52 -4.80
CA VAL A 8 -0.12 -0.10 -3.67
C VAL A 8 0.08 0.72 -2.38
N VAL A 9 1.32 1.14 -2.09
CA VAL A 9 1.60 1.98 -0.90
C VAL A 9 0.88 3.32 -1.00
N LYS A 10 0.91 3.97 -2.16
CA LYS A 10 0.22 5.25 -2.41
C LYS A 10 -1.29 5.10 -2.27
N ALA A 11 -1.87 4.01 -2.80
CA ALA A 11 -3.29 3.73 -2.63
C ALA A 11 -3.66 3.55 -1.15
N VAL A 12 -2.83 2.85 -0.37
CA VAL A 12 -3.02 2.70 1.08
C VAL A 12 -2.93 4.06 1.79
N GLU A 13 -1.93 4.88 1.46
CA GLU A 13 -1.75 6.21 2.06
C GLU A 13 -2.94 7.12 1.77
N LYS A 14 -3.35 7.18 0.50
CA LYS A 14 -4.50 7.97 0.05
C LYS A 14 -5.79 7.52 0.73
N PHE A 15 -6.02 6.22 0.81
CA PHE A 15 -7.18 5.67 1.51
C PHE A 15 -7.21 6.10 2.98
N ILE A 16 -6.07 6.01 3.69
CA ILE A 16 -5.97 6.42 5.10
C ILE A 16 -6.23 7.92 5.24
N LYS A 17 -5.65 8.76 4.35
CA LYS A 17 -5.87 10.21 4.35
C LYS A 17 -7.34 10.58 4.13
N GLU A 18 -8.03 9.89 3.24
CA GLU A 18 -9.43 10.17 2.88
C GLU A 18 -10.43 9.61 3.90
N ASN A 19 -10.19 8.41 4.44
CA ASN A 19 -11.15 7.69 5.27
C ASN A 19 -10.84 7.72 6.77
N GLY A 20 -9.60 8.05 7.15
CA GLY A 20 -9.15 8.08 8.54
C GLY A 20 -8.84 6.70 9.14
N PHE A 21 -8.86 5.62 8.36
CA PHE A 21 -8.54 4.26 8.81
C PHE A 21 -7.81 3.45 7.74
N SER A 22 -7.11 2.38 8.16
CA SER A 22 -6.39 1.46 7.25
C SER A 22 -7.37 0.72 6.33
N PRO A 23 -7.06 0.57 5.03
CA PRO A 23 -7.84 -0.26 4.13
C PRO A 23 -7.65 -1.75 4.43
N THR A 24 -8.53 -2.55 3.82
CA THR A 24 -8.44 -3.99 3.63
C THR A 24 -7.84 -4.31 2.26
N THR A 25 -7.36 -5.55 2.05
CA THR A 25 -6.85 -6.00 0.75
C THR A 25 -7.87 -5.79 -0.38
N ARG A 26 -9.18 -6.00 -0.13
CA ARG A 26 -10.24 -5.79 -1.14
C ARG A 26 -10.39 -4.31 -1.50
N GLU A 27 -10.39 -3.42 -0.52
CA GLU A 27 -10.45 -1.98 -0.77
C GLU A 27 -9.25 -1.51 -1.58
N VAL A 28 -8.04 -1.98 -1.24
CA VAL A 28 -6.83 -1.71 -2.05
C VAL A 28 -6.99 -2.24 -3.48
N CYS A 29 -7.52 -3.45 -3.66
CA CYS A 29 -7.77 -4.04 -4.98
C CYS A 29 -8.69 -3.15 -5.84
N ASN A 30 -9.77 -2.64 -5.24
CA ASN A 30 -10.71 -1.73 -5.90
C ASN A 30 -10.05 -0.38 -6.22
N PHE A 31 -9.29 0.17 -5.28
CA PHE A 31 -8.63 1.47 -5.45
C PHE A 31 -7.53 1.46 -6.53
N THR A 32 -6.87 0.31 -6.66
CA THR A 32 -5.79 0.09 -7.62
C THR A 32 -6.31 -0.40 -8.99
N ASN A 33 -7.62 -0.64 -9.11
CA ASN A 33 -8.27 -1.26 -10.27
C ASN A 33 -7.58 -2.57 -10.72
N LEU A 34 -7.02 -3.32 -9.75
CA LEU A 34 -6.39 -4.60 -10.00
C LEU A 34 -7.44 -5.70 -9.92
N ASN A 35 -7.43 -6.60 -10.90
CA ASN A 35 -8.40 -7.70 -10.96
C ASN A 35 -8.02 -8.90 -10.06
N SER A 36 -6.98 -8.78 -9.22
CA SER A 36 -6.47 -9.91 -8.45
C SER A 36 -6.02 -9.51 -7.04
N THR A 37 -6.79 -9.97 -6.05
CA THR A 37 -6.42 -9.92 -4.64
C THR A 37 -5.09 -10.62 -4.37
N LYS A 38 -4.77 -11.70 -5.10
CA LYS A 38 -3.50 -12.42 -4.97
C LYS A 38 -2.29 -11.54 -5.29
N ARG A 39 -2.38 -10.71 -6.34
CA ARG A 39 -1.30 -9.76 -6.68
C ARG A 39 -1.11 -8.70 -5.58
N ILE A 40 -2.21 -8.16 -5.04
CA ILE A 40 -2.16 -7.24 -3.89
C ILE A 40 -1.47 -7.90 -2.70
N HIS A 41 -1.85 -9.13 -2.34
CA HIS A 41 -1.20 -9.85 -1.25
C HIS A 41 0.31 -10.01 -1.49
N THR A 42 0.73 -10.40 -2.70
CA THR A 42 2.17 -10.49 -3.03
C THR A 42 2.87 -9.15 -2.89
N TYR A 43 2.26 -8.04 -3.31
CA TYR A 43 2.85 -6.71 -3.16
C TYR A 43 2.93 -6.28 -1.70
N LEU A 44 1.85 -6.45 -0.92
CA LEU A 44 1.83 -6.13 0.51
C LEU A 44 2.89 -6.94 1.28
N ASN A 45 3.05 -8.22 0.97
CA ASN A 45 4.07 -9.06 1.62
C ASN A 45 5.48 -8.58 1.29
N LYS A 46 5.79 -8.27 0.02
CA LYS A 46 7.09 -7.69 -0.33
C LYS A 46 7.35 -6.33 0.34
N LEU A 47 6.32 -5.49 0.45
CA LEU A 47 6.44 -4.19 1.12
C LEU A 47 6.67 -4.35 2.63
N GLU A 48 6.08 -5.38 3.23
CA GLU A 48 6.30 -5.74 4.63
C GLU A 48 7.71 -6.29 4.87
N GLU A 49 8.20 -7.18 3.98
CA GLU A 49 9.59 -7.68 3.99
C GLU A 49 10.62 -6.54 3.87
N LEU A 50 10.30 -5.50 3.10
CA LEU A 50 11.13 -4.31 2.93
C LEU A 50 11.00 -3.29 4.08
N GLU A 51 10.18 -3.59 5.09
CA GLU A 51 9.84 -2.73 6.22
C GLU A 51 9.21 -1.39 5.81
N ILE A 52 8.59 -1.32 4.63
CA ILE A 52 7.88 -0.16 4.11
C ILE A 52 6.48 -0.06 4.73
N ILE A 53 5.85 -1.21 4.96
CA ILE A 53 4.58 -1.31 5.68
C ILE A 53 4.68 -2.34 6.81
N LYS A 54 3.71 -2.32 7.72
CA LYS A 54 3.45 -3.39 8.67
C LYS A 54 1.98 -3.78 8.59
N LYS A 55 1.67 -5.07 8.64
CA LYS A 55 0.29 -5.56 8.72
C LYS A 55 0.22 -6.78 9.65
N ARG A 56 -1.00 -7.21 9.97
CA ARG A 56 -1.25 -8.51 10.61
C ARG A 56 -2.12 -9.32 9.65
N GLU A 57 -1.61 -10.43 9.12
CA GLU A 57 -2.32 -11.20 8.08
C GLU A 57 -3.73 -11.63 8.47
N LEU A 58 -3.93 -11.98 9.75
CA LEU A 58 -5.22 -12.44 10.26
C LEU A 58 -6.20 -11.32 10.59
N PHE A 59 -5.77 -10.05 10.56
CA PHE A 59 -6.58 -8.92 11.01
C PHE A 59 -6.71 -7.86 9.92
N PRO A 60 -7.93 -7.62 9.40
CA PRO A 60 -8.16 -6.55 8.45
C PRO A 60 -7.86 -5.18 9.10
N ARG A 61 -7.60 -4.16 8.28
CA ARG A 61 -7.39 -2.77 8.72
C ARG A 61 -6.22 -2.59 9.70
N THR A 62 -5.19 -3.42 9.56
CA THR A 62 -3.96 -3.31 10.36
C THR A 62 -2.77 -2.78 9.57
N ILE A 63 -2.97 -2.43 8.30
CA ILE A 63 -1.91 -1.95 7.43
C ILE A 63 -1.49 -0.56 7.91
N ARG A 64 -0.21 -0.42 8.27
CA ARG A 64 0.41 0.86 8.61
C ARG A 64 1.64 1.10 7.74
N ILE A 65 1.79 2.34 7.29
CA ILE A 65 2.98 2.78 6.57
C ILE A 65 4.03 3.18 7.62
N THR A 66 5.23 2.63 7.49
CA THR A 66 6.36 2.95 8.37
C THR A 66 6.99 4.28 7.97
N ASP A 67 7.91 4.80 8.78
CA ASP A 67 8.60 6.05 8.43
C ASP A 67 9.45 5.89 7.15
N LYS A 68 10.11 4.74 6.99
CA LYS A 68 10.78 4.34 5.74
C LYS A 68 9.83 4.34 4.54
N GLY A 69 8.59 3.86 4.72
CA GLY A 69 7.59 3.92 3.67
C GLY A 69 7.18 5.34 3.30
N LYS A 70 7.04 6.24 4.28
CA LYS A 70 6.76 7.66 4.03
C LYS A 70 7.92 8.34 3.29
N GLU A 71 9.17 8.05 3.66
CA GLU A 71 10.35 8.54 2.96
C GLU A 71 10.37 8.08 1.50
N MET A 72 10.07 6.81 1.26
CA MET A 72 9.96 6.27 -0.10
C MET A 72 8.92 7.04 -0.92
N ILE A 73 7.70 7.24 -0.39
CA ILE A 73 6.64 7.99 -1.08
C ILE A 73 7.13 9.39 -1.46
N LYS A 74 7.71 10.12 -0.51
CA LYS A 74 8.25 11.47 -0.72
C LYS A 74 9.33 11.51 -1.79
N ALA A 75 10.29 10.57 -1.74
CA ALA A 75 11.36 10.49 -2.73
C ALA A 75 10.80 10.31 -4.16
N TYR A 76 9.76 9.48 -4.32
CA TYR A 76 9.12 9.29 -5.62
C TYR A 76 8.27 10.49 -6.06
N GLU A 77 7.66 11.24 -5.14
CA GLU A 77 6.94 12.47 -5.49
C GLU A 77 7.90 13.55 -6.01
N ILE A 78 9.11 13.63 -5.46
CA ILE A 78 10.13 14.58 -5.90
C ILE A 78 10.70 14.22 -7.28
N ILE A 79 10.90 12.93 -7.55
CA ILE A 79 11.47 12.47 -8.84
C ILE A 79 10.42 12.46 -9.96
N GLY A 80 9.13 12.34 -9.61
CA GLY A 80 8.02 12.32 -10.55
C GLY A 80 7.43 13.68 -10.90
N SER A 81 7.98 14.78 -10.37
CA SER A 81 7.63 16.17 -10.67
C SER A 81 8.60 16.84 -11.64
#